data_AF-A0A388TFF1-F1
#
_entry.id   AF-A0A388TFF1-F1
#
_cell.length_a   1.000
_cell.length_b   1.000
_cell.length_c   1.000
_cell.angle_alpha   90.00
_cell.angle_beta   90.00
_cell.angle_gamma   90.00
#
_symmetry.space_group_name_H-M   'P 1'
#
loop_
_entity.id
_entity.type
_entity.pdbx_description
1 polymer ?
#
loop_
_entity_poly.entity_id
_entity_poly.type
_entity_poly.pdbx_seq_one_letter_code
_entity_poly.pdbx_strand_id
1 'polypeptide(L)'
;MDIQIEQRLKTLISKKLQLLRKRDNCTMEKTADFLDLDYSLYHGLLHGTRLPHLATLMKINQAYGLNMDWWFRDFAETYSAAAPLLKVNVAKKAAEKELLGNFNKLDARSQKALQRILKTMLKKRRDRLPLNNVYFLQCA
;
A
#
# COMPACT_ATOMS: atom_id res chain seq x y z
N MET A 1 3.30 6.47 12.08
CA MET A 1 3.79 5.76 10.87
C MET A 1 3.41 6.52 9.59
N ASP A 2 2.36 7.36 9.64
CA ASP A 2 1.77 8.01 8.46
C ASP A 2 2.54 9.20 7.87
N ILE A 3 3.29 9.95 8.68
CA ILE A 3 4.01 11.16 8.22
C ILE A 3 5.02 10.86 7.10
N GLN A 4 5.69 9.70 7.17
CA GLN A 4 6.65 9.29 6.14
C GLN A 4 5.96 8.92 4.81
N ILE A 5 4.75 8.36 4.87
CA ILE A 5 3.97 8.00 3.68
C ILE A 5 3.48 9.26 2.99
N GLU A 6 2.93 10.20 3.75
CA GLU A 6 2.46 11.48 3.25
C GLU A 6 3.59 12.24 2.53
N GLN A 7 4.77 12.34 3.15
CA GLN A 7 5.91 13.05 2.54
C GLN A 7 6.38 12.40 1.24
N ARG A 8 6.35 11.06 1.16
CA ARG A 8 6.68 10.34 -0.07
C ARG A 8 5.66 10.58 -1.18
N LEU A 9 4.36 10.56 -0.85
CA LEU A 9 3.30 10.85 -1.82
C LEU A 9 3.41 12.28 -2.36
N LYS A 10 3.63 13.26 -1.48
CA LYS A 10 3.88 14.65 -1.87
C LYS A 10 5.05 14.76 -2.85
N THR A 11 6.19 14.14 -2.52
CA THR A 11 7.39 14.14 -3.37
C THR A 11 7.13 13.50 -4.74
N LEU A 12 6.42 12.38 -4.76
CA LEU A 12 6.13 11.64 -5.98
C LEU A 12 5.21 12.43 -6.91
N ILE A 13 4.12 12.97 -6.37
CA ILE A 13 3.17 13.79 -7.14
C ILE A 13 3.84 15.07 -7.64
N SER A 14 4.64 15.73 -6.79
CA SER A 14 5.44 16.92 -7.17
C SER A 14 6.34 16.64 -8.38
N LYS A 15 7.11 15.55 -8.35
CA LYS A 15 7.97 15.16 -9.49
C LYS A 15 7.16 14.95 -10.77
N LYS A 16 6.01 14.29 -10.67
CA LYS A 16 5.12 14.05 -11.81
C LYS A 16 4.52 15.33 -12.38
N LEU A 17 4.10 16.27 -11.53
CA LEU A 17 3.65 17.59 -11.96
C LEU A 17 4.76 18.39 -12.64
N GLN A 18 5.99 18.33 -12.11
CA GLN A 18 7.14 18.96 -12.76
C GLN A 18 7.42 18.37 -14.14
N LEU A 19 7.24 17.06 -14.34
CA LEU A 19 7.36 16.42 -15.65
C LEU A 19 6.31 16.93 -16.64
N LEU A 20 5.04 17.01 -16.22
CA LEU A 20 3.96 17.54 -17.06
C LEU A 20 4.23 18.99 -17.47
N ARG A 21 4.61 19.84 -16.50
CA ARG A 21 4.96 21.23 -16.79
C ARG A 21 6.14 21.36 -17.75
N LYS A 22 7.19 20.56 -17.56
CA LYS A 22 8.37 20.56 -18.45
C LYS A 22 8.03 20.08 -19.86
N ARG A 23 7.14 19.10 -20.00
CA ARG A 23 6.66 18.60 -21.30
C ARG A 23 6.02 19.71 -22.12
N ASP A 24 5.24 20.56 -21.46
CA ASP A 24 4.44 21.60 -22.13
C ASP A 24 5.16 22.96 -22.18
N ASN A 25 6.38 23.05 -21.60
CA ASN A 25 7.23 24.24 -21.53
C ASN A 25 6.50 25.52 -21.02
N CYS A 26 5.55 25.34 -20.11
CA CYS A 26 4.71 26.40 -19.56
C CYS A 26 5.26 27.01 -18.27
N THR A 27 4.93 28.28 -18.03
CA THR A 27 5.18 28.93 -16.74
C THR A 27 4.23 28.38 -15.67
N MET A 28 4.54 28.63 -14.40
CA MET A 28 3.72 28.12 -13.30
C MET A 28 2.33 28.75 -13.33
N GLU A 29 2.25 30.04 -13.61
CA GLU A 29 1.03 30.84 -13.72
C GLU A 29 0.14 30.28 -14.83
N LYS A 30 0.68 30.13 -16.05
CA LYS A 30 -0.07 29.59 -17.19
C LYS A 30 -0.60 28.18 -16.93
N THR A 31 0.16 27.37 -16.18
CA THR A 31 -0.27 26.00 -15.87
C THR A 31 -1.35 25.99 -14.79
N ALA A 32 -1.26 26.89 -13.80
CA ALA A 32 -2.29 27.05 -12.77
C ALA A 32 -3.61 27.54 -13.39
N ASP A 33 -3.53 28.52 -14.29
CA ASP A 33 -4.68 29.03 -15.05
C ASP A 33 -5.31 27.94 -15.94
N PHE A 34 -4.48 27.18 -16.67
CA PHE A 34 -4.94 26.06 -17.49
C PHE A 34 -5.68 24.98 -16.69
N LEU A 35 -5.23 24.74 -15.45
CA LEU A 35 -5.81 23.75 -14.56
C LEU A 35 -6.99 24.26 -13.73
N ASP A 36 -7.32 25.56 -13.84
CA ASP A 36 -8.30 26.23 -12.99
C ASP A 36 -7.99 25.97 -11.50
N LEU A 37 -6.73 26.25 -11.13
CA LEU A 37 -6.20 26.14 -9.77
C LEU A 37 -5.61 27.47 -9.33
N ASP A 38 -5.79 27.79 -8.05
CA ASP A 38 -5.07 28.89 -7.44
C ASP A 38 -3.55 28.67 -7.54
N TYR A 39 -2.84 29.72 -7.95
CA TYR A 39 -1.39 29.74 -8.06
C TYR A 39 -0.72 29.26 -6.78
N SER A 40 -1.21 29.69 -5.61
CA SER A 40 -0.64 29.31 -4.31
C SER A 40 -0.73 27.80 -4.07
N LEU A 41 -1.88 27.22 -4.45
CA LEU A 41 -2.14 25.79 -4.36
C LEU A 41 -1.24 25.04 -5.33
N TYR A 42 -1.20 25.44 -6.60
CA TYR A 42 -0.38 24.79 -7.62
C TYR A 42 1.11 24.83 -7.26
N HIS A 43 1.61 25.97 -6.78
CA HIS A 43 2.98 26.11 -6.29
C HIS A 43 3.28 25.12 -5.14
N GLY A 44 2.38 25.03 -4.15
CA GLY A 44 2.53 24.08 -3.05
C GLY A 44 2.55 22.61 -3.48
N LEU A 45 1.77 22.25 -4.50
CA LEU A 45 1.80 20.91 -5.10
C LEU A 45 3.10 20.65 -5.86
N LEU A 46 3.56 21.63 -6.63
CA LEU A 46 4.77 21.52 -7.45
C LEU A 46 6.03 21.35 -6.60
N HIS A 47 6.07 21.96 -5.42
CA HIS A 47 7.19 21.84 -4.46
C HIS A 47 7.01 20.71 -3.45
N GLY A 48 5.89 19.96 -3.48
CA GLY A 48 5.65 18.85 -2.56
C GLY A 48 5.47 19.28 -1.11
N THR A 49 5.08 20.54 -0.86
CA THR A 49 4.73 21.01 0.49
C THR A 49 3.28 20.64 0.84
N ARG A 50 2.42 20.56 -0.18
CA ARG A 50 1.00 20.21 -0.05
C ARG A 50 0.66 18.94 -0.84
N LEU A 51 -0.23 18.13 -0.28
CA LEU A 51 -0.82 17.00 -0.98
C LEU A 51 -2.09 17.46 -1.71
N PRO A 52 -2.32 17.09 -2.97
CA PRO A 52 -3.54 17.48 -3.66
C PRO A 52 -4.73 16.71 -3.09
N HIS A 53 -5.87 17.37 -3.04
CA HIS A 53 -7.14 16.69 -2.82
C HIS A 53 -7.49 15.83 -4.05
N LEU A 54 -8.34 14.83 -3.84
CA LEU A 54 -8.79 13.95 -4.92
C LEU A 54 -9.40 14.73 -6.08
N ALA A 55 -10.22 15.74 -5.80
CA ALA A 55 -10.81 16.61 -6.82
C ALA A 55 -9.74 17.32 -7.68
N THR A 56 -8.66 17.79 -7.06
CA THR A 56 -7.54 18.41 -7.78
C THR A 56 -6.84 17.43 -8.70
N LEU A 57 -6.58 16.20 -8.24
CA LEU A 57 -6.00 15.15 -9.09
C LEU A 57 -6.94 14.80 -10.26
N MET A 58 -8.25 14.75 -10.03
CA MET A 58 -9.23 14.50 -11.09
C MET A 58 -9.24 15.61 -12.14
N LYS A 59 -9.19 16.89 -11.73
CA LYS A 59 -9.07 18.02 -12.68
C LYS A 59 -7.82 17.88 -13.55
N ILE A 60 -6.68 17.59 -12.94
CA ILE A 60 -5.40 17.43 -13.65
C ILE A 60 -5.48 16.23 -14.62
N ASN A 61 -6.09 15.12 -14.20
CA ASN A 61 -6.31 13.96 -15.05
C ASN A 61 -7.14 14.28 -16.28
N GLN A 62 -8.24 15.03 -16.11
CA GLN A 62 -9.08 15.45 -17.22
C GLN A 62 -8.33 16.37 -18.18
N ALA A 63 -7.56 17.33 -17.65
CA ALA A 63 -6.81 18.30 -18.45
C ALA A 63 -5.69 17.65 -19.28
N TYR A 64 -5.02 16.64 -18.73
CA TYR A 64 -3.87 15.98 -19.37
C TYR A 64 -4.18 14.60 -19.99
N GLY A 65 -5.43 14.12 -19.90
CA GLY A 65 -5.82 12.79 -20.36
C GLY A 65 -5.16 11.64 -19.59
N LEU A 66 -4.95 11.80 -18.28
CA LEU A 66 -4.26 10.83 -17.43
C LEU A 66 -5.24 9.95 -16.65
N ASN A 67 -4.85 8.71 -16.38
CA ASN A 67 -5.57 7.82 -15.45
C ASN A 67 -5.04 7.99 -14.01
N MET A 68 -5.90 7.81 -13.01
CA MET A 68 -5.52 7.88 -11.59
C MET A 68 -4.37 6.94 -11.22
N ASP A 69 -4.31 5.76 -11.83
CA ASP A 69 -3.24 4.78 -11.60
C ASP A 69 -1.85 5.34 -11.95
N TRP A 70 -1.77 6.31 -12.87
CA TRP A 70 -0.51 6.92 -13.26
C TRP A 70 0.18 7.60 -12.09
N TRP A 71 -0.55 8.22 -11.15
CA TRP A 71 0.03 8.86 -9.98
C TRP A 71 0.70 7.86 -9.05
N PHE A 72 0.11 6.67 -8.86
CA PHE A 72 0.51 5.75 -7.79
C PHE A 72 1.34 4.55 -8.26
N ARG A 73 1.57 4.41 -9.56
CA ARG A 73 2.33 3.27 -10.13
C ARG A 73 3.67 3.03 -9.43
N ASP A 74 4.51 4.05 -9.34
CA ASP A 74 5.86 3.92 -8.74
C ASP A 74 5.79 3.88 -7.20
N PHE A 75 4.70 4.39 -6.62
CA PHE A 75 4.45 4.27 -5.19
C PHE A 75 4.22 2.81 -4.82
N ALA A 76 3.44 2.09 -5.63
CA ALA A 76 3.18 0.67 -5.43
C ALA A 76 4.47 -0.15 -5.52
N GLU A 77 5.39 0.14 -6.45
CA GLU A 77 6.67 -0.56 -6.57
C GLU A 77 7.61 -0.28 -5.37
N THR A 78 7.68 0.97 -4.94
CA THR A 78 8.55 1.40 -3.84
C THR A 78 8.03 0.95 -2.46
N TYR A 79 6.70 0.88 -2.29
CA TYR A 79 6.07 0.29 -1.10
C TYR A 79 6.06 -1.25 -1.20
N SER A 80 6.06 -1.82 -2.42
CA SER A 80 6.05 -3.27 -2.62
C SER A 80 7.38 -3.97 -2.44
N ALA A 81 8.49 -3.24 -2.38
CA ALA A 81 9.73 -3.77 -1.79
C ALA A 81 9.54 -4.19 -0.31
N ALA A 82 8.55 -3.61 0.39
CA ALA A 82 8.06 -4.05 1.70
C ALA A 82 6.73 -4.86 1.63
N ALA A 83 6.17 -5.09 0.44
CA ALA A 83 4.95 -5.90 0.21
C ALA A 83 5.16 -7.37 -0.21
N PRO A 84 6.21 -8.11 0.21
CA PRO A 84 6.08 -9.56 0.34
C PRO A 84 4.89 -9.93 1.24
N LEU A 85 4.53 -9.08 2.21
CA LEU A 85 3.47 -9.35 3.18
C LEU A 85 2.05 -9.30 2.59
N LEU A 86 1.76 -8.41 1.63
CA LEU A 86 0.40 -8.32 1.04
C LEU A 86 0.12 -9.46 0.06
N LYS A 87 1.07 -9.83 -0.80
CA LYS A 87 0.91 -10.99 -1.70
C LYS A 87 0.82 -12.30 -0.90
N VAL A 88 1.62 -12.44 0.16
CA VAL A 88 1.52 -13.58 1.09
C VAL A 88 0.20 -13.58 1.84
N ASN A 89 -0.33 -12.45 2.28
CA ASN A 89 -1.61 -12.39 2.99
C ASN A 89 -2.81 -12.66 2.08
N VAL A 90 -2.78 -12.24 0.81
CA VAL A 90 -3.84 -12.56 -0.17
C VAL A 90 -3.82 -14.05 -0.51
N ALA A 91 -2.64 -14.62 -0.78
CA ALA A 91 -2.49 -16.06 -1.03
C ALA A 91 -2.85 -16.91 0.21
N LYS A 92 -2.46 -16.48 1.41
CA LYS A 92 -2.86 -17.11 2.67
C LYS A 92 -4.38 -17.08 2.87
N LYS A 93 -5.03 -15.93 2.64
CA LYS A 93 -6.49 -15.81 2.75
C LYS A 93 -7.23 -16.69 1.75
N ALA A 94 -6.71 -16.83 0.52
CA ALA A 94 -7.27 -17.75 -0.46
C ALA A 94 -7.15 -19.21 -0.02
N ALA A 95 -5.96 -19.63 0.43
CA ALA A 95 -5.72 -20.97 0.94
C ALA A 95 -6.54 -21.28 2.21
N GLU A 96 -6.67 -20.31 3.13
CA GLU A 96 -7.51 -20.43 4.33
C GLU A 96 -8.98 -20.59 3.97
N LYS A 97 -9.49 -19.83 3.00
CA LYS A 97 -10.87 -19.93 2.53
C LYS A 97 -11.14 -21.29 1.88
N GLU A 98 -10.20 -21.79 1.08
CA GLU A 98 -10.31 -23.11 0.46
C GLU A 98 -10.28 -24.23 1.51
N LEU A 99 -9.37 -24.15 2.49
CA LEU A 99 -9.28 -25.11 3.59
C LEU A 99 -10.56 -25.13 4.44
N LEU A 100 -11.12 -23.97 4.78
CA LEU A 100 -12.39 -23.88 5.51
C LEU A 100 -13.56 -24.43 4.69
N GLY A 101 -13.61 -24.10 3.39
CA GLY A 101 -14.62 -24.63 2.49
C GLY A 101 -14.58 -26.15 2.39
N ASN A 102 -13.39 -26.74 2.28
CA ASN A 102 -13.21 -28.18 2.21
C ASN A 102 -13.47 -28.86 3.56
N PHE A 103 -13.05 -28.25 4.68
CA PHE A 103 -13.30 -28.75 6.02
C PHE A 103 -14.80 -28.84 6.33
N ASN A 104 -15.56 -27.80 5.97
CA ASN A 104 -17.02 -27.77 6.20
C ASN A 104 -17.80 -28.79 5.35
N LYS A 105 -17.22 -29.29 4.25
CA LYS A 105 -17.82 -30.34 3.43
C LYS A 105 -17.60 -31.76 3.98
N LEU A 106 -16.68 -31.94 4.93
CA LEU A 106 -16.39 -33.22 5.56
C LEU A 106 -17.45 -33.57 6.62
N ASP A 107 -17.67 -34.86 6.84
CA ASP A 107 -18.52 -35.35 7.93
C ASP A 107 -17.86 -35.13 9.30
N ALA A 108 -18.67 -35.16 10.37
CA ALA A 108 -18.22 -34.85 11.73
C ALA A 108 -17.08 -35.76 12.24
N ARG A 109 -17.01 -37.02 11.78
CA ARG A 109 -15.95 -37.95 12.18
C ARG A 109 -14.63 -37.58 11.50
N SER A 110 -14.68 -37.28 10.21
CA SER A 110 -13.53 -36.82 9.42
C SER A 110 -13.00 -35.47 9.88
N GLN A 111 -13.89 -34.51 10.17
CA GLN A 111 -13.51 -33.22 10.77
C GLN A 111 -12.76 -33.38 12.09
N LYS A 112 -13.24 -34.25 12.98
CA LYS A 112 -12.62 -34.51 14.28
C LYS A 112 -11.25 -35.19 14.15
N ALA A 113 -11.09 -36.08 13.19
CA ALA A 113 -9.80 -36.69 12.88
C ALA A 113 -8.79 -35.64 12.37
N LEU A 114 -9.21 -34.78 11.44
CA LEU A 114 -8.39 -33.73 10.86
C LEU A 114 -7.97 -32.68 11.91
N GLN A 115 -8.88 -32.31 12.82
CA GLN A 115 -8.56 -31.46 13.98
C GLN A 115 -7.51 -32.07 14.90
N ARG A 116 -7.56 -33.40 15.14
CA ARG A 116 -6.55 -34.09 15.96
C ARG A 116 -5.18 -34.09 15.30
N ILE A 117 -5.13 -34.32 13.99
CA ILE A 117 -3.88 -34.30 13.21
C ILE A 117 -3.26 -32.89 13.28
N LEU A 118 -4.05 -31.85 13.00
CA LEU A 118 -3.59 -30.46 13.06
C LEU A 118 -3.07 -30.09 14.46
N LYS A 119 -3.78 -30.47 15.53
CA LYS A 119 -3.33 -30.24 16.92
C LYS A 119 -1.99 -30.91 17.21
N THR A 120 -1.80 -32.15 16.78
CA THR A 120 -0.54 -32.89 16.98
C THR A 120 0.62 -32.25 16.21
N MET A 121 0.38 -31.80 14.98
CA MET A 121 1.39 -31.11 14.16
C MET A 121 1.79 -29.76 14.77
N LEU A 122 0.84 -28.99 15.29
CA LEU A 122 1.10 -27.71 15.95
C LEU A 122 1.88 -27.90 17.26
N LYS A 123 1.55 -28.92 18.06
CA LYS A 123 2.27 -29.26 19.30
C LYS A 123 3.73 -29.63 19.01
N LYS A 124 3.96 -30.53 18.04
CA LYS A 124 5.31 -30.96 17.63
C LYS A 124 6.17 -29.81 17.09
N ARG A 125 5.56 -28.78 16.49
CA ARG A 125 6.26 -27.57 16.01
C ARG A 125 6.63 -26.63 17.16
N ARG A 126 5.79 -26.54 18.19
CA ARG A 126 6.04 -25.76 19.42
C ARG A 126 7.21 -26.32 20.22
N ASP A 127 7.29 -27.64 20.32
CA ASP A 127 8.34 -28.35 21.07
C ASP A 127 9.72 -28.33 20.35
N ARG A 128 9.79 -27.83 19.10
CA ARG A 128 11.02 -27.76 18.28
C ARG A 128 11.60 -26.34 18.14
N LEU A 129 11.00 -25.32 18.74
CA LEU A 129 11.55 -23.96 18.73
C LEU A 129 12.35 -23.73 20.02
N PRO A 130 13.68 -23.50 19.97
CA PRO A 130 14.43 -23.09 21.15
C PRO A 130 13.95 -21.70 21.60
N LEU A 131 13.61 -21.59 22.89
CA LEU A 131 13.38 -20.31 23.57
C LEU A 131 14.71 -19.53 23.56
N ASN A 132 14.89 -18.64 22.60
CA ASN A 132 15.86 -17.54 22.68
C ASN A 132 15.45 -16.44 21.69
N ASN A 133 14.55 -15.56 22.13
CA ASN A 133 14.76 -14.11 22.00
C ASN A 133 13.73 -13.36 22.85
N VAL A 134 14.00 -13.26 24.16
CA VAL A 134 13.41 -12.24 25.01
C VAL A 134 14.56 -11.37 25.51
N TYR A 135 15.06 -10.48 24.64
CA TYR A 135 15.68 -9.25 25.15
C TYR A 135 14.55 -8.33 25.59
N PHE A 136 14.11 -8.52 26.83
CA PHE A 136 13.48 -7.50 27.64
C PHE A 136 13.71 -7.88 29.10
N LEU A 137 14.94 -7.67 29.56
CA LEU A 137 15.15 -7.29 30.95
C LEU A 137 14.91 -5.78 31.01
N GLN A 138 13.80 -5.43 31.65
CA GLN A 138 13.69 -4.20 32.43
C GLN A 138 14.71 -4.22 33.58
N CYS A 139 14.87 -3.03 34.19
CA CYS A 139 15.68 -2.67 35.36
C CYS A 139 17.12 -2.22 34.99
N ALA A 140 17.66 -1.12 35.51
CA ALA A 140 17.19 -0.03 36.36
C ALA A 140 18.25 1.09 36.24
#